data_AF-A0A9E6CX24-F1
#
_entry.id   AF-A0A9E6CX24-F1
#
_cell.length_a   1.000
_cell.length_b   1.000
_cell.length_c   1.000
_cell.angle_alpha   90.00
_cell.angle_beta   90.00
_cell.angle_gamma   90.00
#
_symmetry.space_group_name_H-M   'P 1'
#
loop_
_entity.id
_entity.type
_entity.pdbx_description
1 polymer ?
#
loop_
_entity_poly.entity_id
_entity_poly.type
_entity_poly.pdbx_seq_one_letter_code
_entity_poly.pdbx_strand_id
1 'polypeptide(L)'
;MAARQHIYTVEQRVKIKARDGGAHFPPSEGSKGALGVIAPQLFQEWPGTFLEREHDVPPEYYVTVDSGVTEIISEDWLEPAPPDAPPAPEAARPWPK
;
A
#
# COMPACT_ATOMS: atom_id res chain seq x y z
N MET A 1 19.52 6.39 14.20
CA MET A 1 18.05 6.34 14.40
C MET A 1 17.49 5.39 13.34
N ALA A 2 16.53 4.53 13.67
CA ALA A 2 16.07 3.46 12.78
C ALA A 2 15.14 4.02 11.70
N ALA A 3 15.24 3.49 10.48
CA ALA A 3 14.30 3.80 9.40
C ALA A 3 12.87 3.39 9.80
N ARG A 4 11.88 4.14 9.32
CA ARG A 4 10.46 3.82 9.53
C ARG A 4 10.15 2.43 8.95
N GLN A 5 9.58 1.58 9.80
CA GLN A 5 9.28 0.18 9.46
C GLN A 5 7.92 0.10 8.76
N HIS A 6 7.77 -0.89 7.88
CA HIS A 6 6.46 -1.17 7.29
C HIS A 6 5.49 -1.65 8.38
N ILE A 7 4.44 -0.88 8.65
CA ILE A 7 3.39 -1.20 9.63
C ILE A 7 2.22 -2.04 9.09
N TYR A 8 1.94 -1.96 7.79
CA TYR A 8 0.88 -2.73 7.14
C TYR A 8 1.38 -4.10 6.63
N THR A 9 0.55 -5.13 6.77
CA THR A 9 0.84 -6.50 6.30
C THR A 9 0.27 -6.74 4.90
N VAL A 10 0.86 -7.69 4.16
CA VAL A 10 0.29 -8.18 2.89
C VAL A 10 -1.13 -8.70 3.13
N GLU A 11 -2.03 -8.51 2.16
CA GLU A 11 -3.47 -8.82 2.23
C GLU A 11 -4.27 -7.98 3.25
N GLN A 12 -3.66 -6.99 3.91
CA GLN A 12 -4.38 -6.09 4.81
C GLN A 12 -5.27 -5.13 4.04
N ARG A 13 -6.50 -4.96 4.52
CA ARG A 13 -7.45 -3.97 4.00
C ARG A 13 -7.07 -2.57 4.49
N VAL A 14 -6.91 -1.65 3.55
CA VAL A 14 -6.56 -0.25 3.83
C VAL A 14 -7.50 0.67 3.09
N LYS A 15 -7.68 1.87 3.64
CA LYS A 15 -8.36 2.97 2.96
C LYS A 15 -7.31 3.97 2.51
N ILE A 16 -7.45 4.44 1.28
CA ILE A 16 -6.60 5.49 0.73
C ILE A 16 -7.23 6.82 1.13
N LYS A 17 -6.46 7.68 1.78
CA LYS A 17 -6.91 9.02 2.17
C LYS A 17 -7.32 9.83 0.95
N ALA A 18 -8.41 10.58 1.04
CA ALA A 18 -8.87 11.47 -0.03
C ALA A 18 -8.06 12.78 -0.10
N ARG A 19 -7.43 13.17 1.01
CA ARG A 19 -6.66 14.39 1.24
C ARG A 19 -5.67 14.17 2.38
N ASP A 20 -4.77 15.13 2.62
CA ASP A 20 -3.87 15.13 3.78
C ASP A 20 -2.85 13.97 3.82
N GLY A 21 -2.39 13.53 2.64
CA GLY A 21 -1.22 12.66 2.53
C GLY A 21 0.06 13.43 2.23
N GLY A 22 1.21 12.75 2.40
CA GLY A 22 2.53 13.33 2.17
C GLY A 22 2.84 13.59 0.68
N ALA A 23 3.95 14.27 0.41
CA ALA A 23 4.41 14.53 -0.97
C ALA A 23 4.97 13.28 -1.68
N HIS A 24 5.27 12.22 -0.91
CA HIS A 24 5.84 10.97 -1.43
C HIS A 24 4.74 10.06 -1.95
N PHE A 25 4.94 9.53 -3.17
CA PHE A 25 4.07 8.56 -3.87
C PHE A 25 2.57 8.73 -3.57
N PRO A 26 1.97 9.84 -4.02
CA PRO A 26 0.54 10.05 -3.86
C PRO A 26 -0.26 9.07 -4.73
N PRO A 27 -1.46 8.65 -4.28
CA PRO A 27 -2.37 7.85 -5.08
C PRO A 27 -2.89 8.65 -6.28
N SER A 28 -3.26 7.94 -7.35
CA SER A 28 -4.02 8.55 -8.45
C SER A 28 -5.33 9.16 -7.96
N GLU A 29 -5.81 10.20 -8.66
CA GLU A 29 -7.07 10.90 -8.32
C GLU A 29 -8.27 9.94 -8.21
N GLY A 30 -8.34 8.91 -9.06
CA GLY A 30 -9.40 7.90 -9.03
C GLY A 30 -9.33 6.93 -7.85
N SER A 31 -8.19 6.88 -7.15
CA SER A 31 -7.92 5.97 -6.04
C SER A 31 -8.02 6.67 -4.68
N LYS A 32 -8.05 8.01 -4.67
CA LYS A 32 -8.25 8.82 -3.46
C LYS A 32 -9.62 8.55 -2.83
N GLY A 33 -9.62 8.20 -1.55
CA GLY A 33 -10.84 7.84 -0.82
C GLY A 33 -11.32 6.41 -1.04
N ALA A 34 -10.68 5.65 -1.94
CA ALA A 34 -11.05 4.28 -2.23
C ALA A 34 -10.50 3.30 -1.19
N LEU A 35 -11.11 2.11 -1.16
CA LEU A 35 -10.57 0.96 -0.43
C LEU A 35 -9.61 0.19 -1.34
N GLY A 36 -8.59 -0.38 -0.70
CA GLY A 36 -7.62 -1.23 -1.36
C GLY A 36 -7.12 -2.31 -0.42
N VAL A 37 -6.26 -3.17 -0.96
CA VAL A 37 -5.59 -4.23 -0.23
C VAL A 37 -4.10 -4.12 -0.48
N ILE A 38 -3.29 -4.33 0.57
CA ILE A 38 -1.84 -4.36 0.42
C ILE A 38 -1.47 -5.59 -0.42
N ALA A 39 -0.94 -5.33 -1.60
CA ALA A 39 -0.45 -6.36 -2.50
C ALA A 39 0.93 -6.87 -2.05
N PRO A 40 1.29 -8.13 -2.38
CA PRO A 40 2.63 -8.64 -2.14
C PRO A 40 3.66 -7.76 -2.86
N GLN A 41 4.62 -7.23 -2.09
CA GLN A 41 5.68 -6.38 -2.63
C GLN A 41 6.72 -7.26 -3.34
N LEU A 42 6.60 -7.41 -4.66
CA LEU A 42 7.49 -8.26 -5.47
C LEU A 42 8.97 -7.78 -5.52
N PHE A 43 9.27 -6.60 -4.97
CA PHE A 43 10.61 -5.99 -5.00
C PHE A 43 11.40 -6.10 -3.68
N GLN A 44 10.88 -6.76 -2.64
CA GLN A 44 11.52 -6.74 -1.31
C GLN A 44 12.82 -7.55 -1.16
N GLU A 45 13.28 -8.28 -2.18
CA GLU A 45 14.48 -9.14 -2.05
C GLU A 45 15.59 -8.79 -3.07
N TRP A 46 15.91 -7.50 -3.23
CA TRP A 46 17.18 -7.10 -3.86
C TRP A 46 18.22 -6.72 -2.78
N PRO A 47 19.09 -7.66 -2.36
CA PRO A 47 20.08 -7.43 -1.30
C PRO A 47 21.25 -6.51 -1.70
N GLY A 48 21.19 -5.83 -2.85
CA GLY A 48 22.35 -5.20 -3.48
C GLY A 48 22.48 -3.68 -3.39
N THR A 49 21.40 -2.93 -3.16
CA THR A 49 21.43 -1.45 -3.29
C THR A 49 20.31 -0.78 -2.50
N PHE A 50 20.08 -1.22 -1.26
CA PHE A 50 19.31 -0.38 -0.33
C PHE A 50 20.23 0.76 0.11
N LEU A 51 20.29 1.84 -0.69
CA LEU A 51 20.68 3.16 -0.19
C LEU A 51 19.91 3.34 1.11
N GLU A 52 20.63 3.61 2.21
CA GLU A 52 20.05 3.80 3.54
C GLU A 52 18.75 4.60 3.41
N ARG A 53 17.59 3.94 3.63
CA ARG A 53 16.29 4.62 3.54
C ARG A 53 16.40 5.85 4.41
N GLU A 54 16.31 7.03 3.79
CA GLU A 54 16.37 8.28 4.51
C GLU A 54 15.31 8.25 5.61
N HIS A 55 15.73 8.62 6.81
CA HIS A 55 14.91 8.56 8.03
C HIS A 55 13.53 9.21 7.83
N ASP A 56 13.50 10.26 7.01
CA ASP A 56 12.33 11.06 6.69
C ASP A 56 11.64 10.66 5.38
N VAL A 57 11.76 9.41 4.90
CA VAL A 57 10.94 8.90 3.77
C VAL A 57 9.94 7.82 4.21
N PRO A 58 8.63 8.01 3.98
CA PRO A 58 7.60 7.04 4.38
C PRO A 58 7.76 5.70 3.63
N PRO A 59 7.46 4.57 4.28
CA PRO A 59 7.44 3.28 3.62
C PRO A 59 6.43 3.28 2.47
N GLU A 60 6.81 2.70 1.35
CA GLU A 60 5.95 2.53 0.19
C GLU A 60 5.26 1.17 0.22
N TYR A 61 4.02 1.15 -0.26
CA TYR A 61 3.17 -0.02 -0.36
C TYR A 61 2.60 -0.17 -1.75
N TYR A 62 2.61 -1.39 -2.28
CA TYR A 62 1.77 -1.74 -3.40
C TYR A 62 0.35 -1.94 -2.88
N VAL A 63 -0.59 -1.14 -3.37
CA VAL A 63 -2.00 -1.22 -2.98
C VAL A 63 -2.81 -1.54 -4.21
N THR A 64 -3.47 -2.70 -4.19
CA THR A 64 -4.48 -3.04 -5.19
C THR A 64 -5.79 -2.40 -4.76
N VAL A 65 -6.19 -1.35 -5.47
CA VAL A 65 -7.45 -0.63 -5.27
C VAL A 65 -8.60 -1.49 -5.76
N ASP A 66 -9.79 -1.34 -5.19
CA ASP A 66 -10.99 -2.09 -5.62
C ASP A 66 -11.37 -1.90 -7.10
N SER A 67 -10.88 -0.83 -7.72
CA SER A 67 -10.96 -0.62 -9.18
C SER A 67 -10.16 -1.66 -9.99
N GLY A 68 -9.34 -2.49 -9.34
CA GLY A 68 -8.46 -3.49 -9.93
C GLY A 68 -7.06 -2.97 -10.28
N VAL A 69 -6.78 -1.68 -10.05
CA VAL A 69 -5.47 -1.08 -10.33
C VAL A 69 -4.55 -1.29 -9.13
N THR A 70 -3.31 -1.72 -9.39
CA THR A 70 -2.27 -1.78 -8.35
C THR A 70 -1.33 -0.60 -8.49
N GLU A 71 -1.20 0.19 -7.44
CA GLU A 71 -0.41 1.41 -7.41
C GLU A 71 0.57 1.42 -6.24
N ILE A 72 1.65 2.18 -6.37
CA ILE A 72 2.61 2.43 -5.28
C ILE A 72 2.12 3.64 -4.51
N ILE A 73 1.79 3.45 -3.22
CA ILE A 73 1.26 4.48 -2.34
C ILE A 73 2.11 4.54 -1.06
N SER A 74 2.53 5.73 -0.65
CA SER A 74 3.24 5.91 0.62
C SER A 74 2.32 5.71 1.83
N GLU A 75 2.90 5.25 2.94
CA GLU A 75 2.23 5.04 4.23
C GLU A 75 1.36 6.24 4.66
N ASP A 76 1.85 7.47 4.43
CA ASP A 76 1.16 8.70 4.80
C ASP A 76 -0.23 8.83 4.15
N TRP A 77 -0.45 8.17 3.00
CA TRP A 77 -1.73 8.15 2.28
C TRP A 77 -2.64 7.00 2.68
N LEU A 78 -2.19 6.11 3.55
CA LEU A 78 -2.93 4.92 3.96
C LEU A 78 -3.43 5.06 5.38
N GLU A 79 -4.65 4.59 5.61
CA GLU A 79 -5.23 4.42 6.92
C GLU A 79 -5.80 2.98 7.02
N PRO A 80 -5.80 2.36 8.21
CA PRO A 80 -6.43 1.06 8.39
C PRO A 80 -7.91 1.17 8.00
N ALA A 81 -8.39 0.23 7.18
CA ALA A 81 -9.80 0.21 6.81
C ALA A 81 -10.67 0.03 8.07
N PRO A 82 -11.86 0.65 8.13
CA PRO A 82 -12.78 0.44 9.23
C PRO A 82 -13.15 -1.05 9.34
N PRO A 83 -13.43 -1.57 10.55
CA PRO A 83 -13.71 -3.00 10.78
C PRO A 83 -14.97 -3.49 10.06
N ASP A 84 -15.83 -2.57 9.59
CA ASP A 84 -17.04 -2.84 8.80
C ASP A 84 -16.80 -2.77 7.28
N ALA A 85 -15.55 -2.51 6.85
CA ALA A 85 -15.22 -2.42 5.43
C ALA A 85 -15.45 -3.78 4.75
N PRO A 86 -16.04 -3.79 3.53
CA PRO A 86 -16.22 -5.01 2.78
C PRO A 86 -14.85 -5.69 2.59
N PRO A 87 -14.80 -7.04 2.71
CA PRO A 87 -13.58 -7.78 2.44
C PRO A 87 -13.09 -7.44 1.03
N ALA A 88 -11.77 -7.52 0.82
CA ALA A 88 -11.20 -7.31 -0.51
C ALA A 88 -11.96 -8.19 -1.51
N PRO A 89 -12.32 -7.67 -2.70
CA PRO A 89 -12.94 -8.49 -3.73
C PRO A 89 -12.03 -9.69 -3.96
N GLU A 90 -12.56 -10.90 -3.79
CA GLU A 90 -11.80 -12.14 -3.90
C GLU A 90 -11.13 -12.15 -5.26
N ALA A 91 -9.82 -11.83 -5.30
CA ALA A 91 -9.06 -11.84 -6.52
C ALA A 91 -9.13 -13.28 -7.02
N ALA A 92 -9.83 -13.47 -8.14
CA ALA A 92 -9.93 -14.76 -8.82
C ALA A 92 -8.52 -15.30 -8.97
N ARG A 93 -8.13 -16.23 -8.09
CA ARG A 93 -6.78 -16.82 -8.06
C ARG A 93 -6.55 -17.40 -9.45
N PRO A 94 -5.62 -16.86 -10.26
CA PRO A 94 -5.48 -17.32 -11.65
C PRO A 94 -4.75 -18.66 -11.74
N TRP A 95 -4.38 -19.29 -10.61
CA TRP A 95 -3.59 -20.52 -10.60
C TRP A 95 -4.34 -21.67 -9.92
N PRO A 96 -4.53 -22.81 -10.62
CA PRO A 96 -5.03 -24.03 -10.00
C PRO A 96 -4.01 -24.59 -9.00
N LYS A 97 -4.54 -25.26 -7.99
CA LYS A 97 -3.83 -25.86 -6.84
C LYS A 97 -2.94 -27.03 -7.24
#